data_AF-A0A081C5B8-F1
#
_entry.id   AF-A0A081C5B8-F1
#
_cell.length_a   1.000
_cell.length_b   1.000
_cell.length_c   1.000
_cell.angle_alpha   90.00
_cell.angle_beta   90.00
_cell.angle_gamma   90.00
#
_symmetry.space_group_name_H-M   'P 1'
#
loop_
_entity.id
_entity.type
_entity.pdbx_description
1 polymer ?
#
loop_
_entity_poly.entity_id
_entity_poly.type
_entity_poly.pdbx_seq_one_letter_code
_entity_poly.pdbx_strand_id
1 'polypeptide(L)'
;MRNPFLDIEEGGIVMVELSVEDKSKGKRIITQFFRTMPAVQKSLMAVFERDGYEGVARIQGVLYPDNAPDINSVDTLRKGLSMILQHIYGMPVEDKEGYFQEILKCRTPAQVVRKEKETLIQYFYQDFSEVKQYLLDKLVEEQEYRFVNKLNRIFFTEGEEITDMRGFKNQIRNLKDAIAERIDSGTSQAALIEEFKQYQQELETETEQQSFLEPQIDDTSLSGDEIEKRQIILNTLNEPKYQDLRNLLLEKTLVDSQFATFQRYLDNILPPSSRLVTNDLHTFSEGVKKVKEFRDNLERELLA
;
A
#
# COMPACT_ATOMS: atom_id res chain seq x y z
N MET A 1 -22.84 -42.65 -7.54
CA MET A 1 -22.96 -41.26 -7.02
C MET A 1 -22.93 -41.30 -5.50
N ARG A 2 -21.78 -40.95 -4.91
CA ARG A 2 -21.60 -40.45 -3.54
C ARG A 2 -20.37 -39.54 -3.58
N ASN A 3 -20.52 -38.34 -3.03
CA ASN A 3 -19.55 -37.25 -3.05
C ASN A 3 -18.55 -37.47 -1.90
N PRO A 4 -17.22 -37.57 -2.12
CA PRO A 4 -16.25 -37.87 -1.07
C PRO A 4 -15.40 -36.63 -0.72
N PHE A 5 -16.03 -35.52 -0.37
CA PHE A 5 -15.32 -34.37 0.21
C PHE A 5 -16.16 -33.84 1.36
N LEU A 6 -15.78 -34.24 2.57
CA LEU A 6 -15.92 -33.53 3.84
C LEU A 6 -15.34 -34.46 4.91
N ASP A 7 -14.01 -34.57 4.94
CA ASP A 7 -13.32 -34.88 6.19
C ASP A 7 -12.65 -33.58 6.62
N ILE A 8 -13.20 -33.06 7.72
CA ILE A 8 -12.69 -31.96 8.52
C ILE A 8 -11.59 -32.57 9.38
N GLU A 9 -10.33 -32.21 9.13
CA GLU A 9 -9.24 -32.41 10.08
C GLU A 9 -8.46 -31.12 10.26
N GLU A 10 -8.00 -30.96 11.49
CA GLU A 10 -7.51 -29.77 12.13
C GLU A 10 -6.15 -29.29 11.57
N GLY A 11 -6.00 -27.97 11.43
CA GLY A 11 -4.74 -27.30 11.76
C GLY A 11 -3.47 -27.64 10.98
N GLY A 12 -3.55 -28.05 9.72
CA GLY A 12 -2.38 -28.19 8.85
C GLY A 12 -2.70 -27.88 7.40
N ILE A 13 -2.03 -26.90 6.80
CA ILE A 13 -2.08 -26.68 5.35
C ILE A 13 -1.46 -27.93 4.71
N VAL A 14 -2.30 -28.86 4.25
CA VAL A 14 -1.87 -30.01 3.47
C VAL A 14 -1.37 -29.47 2.13
N MET A 15 -0.06 -29.34 1.97
CA MET A 15 0.53 -29.04 0.67
C MET A 15 0.18 -30.19 -0.27
N VAL A 16 -0.78 -29.95 -1.17
CA VAL A 16 -1.14 -30.92 -2.20
C VAL A 16 0.07 -31.08 -3.11
N GLU A 17 0.75 -32.21 -2.99
CA GLU A 17 1.96 -32.46 -3.76
C GLU A 17 1.62 -32.51 -5.26
N LEU A 18 2.20 -31.61 -6.05
CA LEU A 18 1.95 -31.55 -7.48
C LEU A 18 2.32 -32.86 -8.18
N SER A 19 1.52 -33.24 -9.16
CA SER A 19 1.81 -34.39 -10.01
C SER A 19 3.19 -34.23 -10.69
N VAL A 20 3.87 -35.35 -10.96
CA VAL A 20 5.17 -35.34 -11.66
C VAL A 20 5.06 -34.67 -13.03
N GLU A 21 3.92 -34.85 -13.70
CA GLU A 21 3.63 -34.23 -14.99
C GLU A 21 3.51 -32.70 -14.87
N ASP A 22 2.77 -32.20 -13.88
CA ASP A 22 2.60 -30.76 -13.64
C ASP A 22 3.90 -30.10 -13.19
N LYS A 23 4.67 -30.78 -12.33
CA LYS A 23 6.02 -30.32 -11.95
C LYS A 23 6.91 -30.17 -13.18
N SER A 24 6.89 -31.15 -14.10
CA SER A 24 7.68 -31.10 -15.34
C SER A 24 7.21 -29.98 -16.30
N LYS A 25 5.90 -29.83 -16.49
CA LYS A 25 5.31 -28.75 -17.32
C LYS A 25 5.61 -27.36 -16.74
N GLY A 26 5.45 -27.18 -15.44
CA GLY A 26 5.73 -25.92 -14.75
C GLY A 26 7.21 -25.50 -14.88
N LYS A 27 8.16 -26.41 -14.63
CA LYS A 27 9.59 -26.15 -14.83
C LYS A 27 9.91 -25.73 -16.27
N ARG A 28 9.30 -26.40 -17.25
CA ARG A 28 9.48 -26.07 -18.68
C ARG A 28 8.98 -24.66 -18.98
N ILE A 29 7.83 -24.26 -18.44
CA ILE A 29 7.27 -22.92 -18.69
C ILE A 29 8.12 -21.84 -18.01
N ILE A 30 8.57 -22.03 -16.78
CA ILE A 30 9.47 -21.09 -16.10
C ILE A 30 10.74 -20.87 -16.94
N THR A 31 11.33 -21.97 -17.44
CA THR A 31 12.49 -21.92 -18.32
C THR A 31 12.22 -21.14 -19.61
N GLN A 32 11.03 -21.29 -20.20
CA GLN A 32 10.65 -20.57 -21.42
C GLN A 32 10.45 -19.07 -21.17
N PHE A 33 9.80 -18.70 -20.06
CA PHE A 33 9.51 -17.30 -19.73
C PHE A 33 10.76 -16.50 -19.43
N PHE A 34 11.69 -17.08 -18.66
CA PHE A 34 12.86 -16.38 -18.15
C PHE A 34 14.16 -16.85 -18.81
N ARG A 35 14.07 -17.32 -20.07
CA ARG A 35 15.23 -17.81 -20.84
C ARG A 35 16.37 -16.79 -20.93
N THR A 36 16.03 -15.50 -20.96
CA THR A 36 16.99 -14.40 -21.05
C THR A 36 17.37 -13.82 -19.68
N MET A 37 16.87 -14.39 -18.58
CA MET A 37 17.13 -13.95 -17.21
C MET A 37 17.50 -15.14 -16.31
N PRO A 38 18.72 -15.69 -16.42
CA PRO A 38 19.08 -16.96 -15.79
C PRO A 38 18.97 -16.96 -14.26
N ALA A 39 19.27 -15.85 -13.57
CA ALA A 39 19.15 -15.78 -12.11
C ALA A 39 17.67 -15.72 -11.69
N VAL A 40 16.83 -14.97 -12.42
CA VAL A 40 15.37 -14.96 -12.18
C VAL A 40 14.79 -16.35 -12.41
N GLN A 41 15.15 -16.99 -13.53
CA GLN A 41 14.75 -18.36 -13.84
C GLN A 41 15.13 -19.31 -12.72
N LYS A 42 16.39 -19.27 -12.26
CA LYS A 42 16.89 -20.14 -11.19
C LYS A 42 16.12 -19.94 -9.88
N SER A 43 15.87 -18.69 -9.48
CA SER A 43 15.15 -18.40 -8.24
C SER A 43 13.69 -18.84 -8.33
N LEU A 44 13.00 -18.59 -9.45
CA LEU A 44 11.61 -19.05 -9.66
C LEU A 44 11.52 -20.57 -9.75
N MET A 45 12.49 -21.24 -10.40
CA MET A 45 12.57 -22.70 -10.41
C MET A 45 12.72 -23.26 -9.00
N ALA A 46 13.61 -22.69 -8.18
CA ALA A 46 13.81 -23.14 -6.79
C ALA A 46 12.54 -22.96 -5.94
N VAL A 47 11.83 -21.84 -6.10
CA VAL A 47 10.56 -21.59 -5.42
C VAL A 47 9.48 -22.58 -5.88
N PHE A 48 9.36 -22.80 -7.19
CA PHE A 48 8.38 -23.73 -7.74
C PHE A 48 8.67 -25.20 -7.38
N GLU A 49 9.94 -25.58 -7.29
CA GLU A 49 10.33 -26.93 -6.86
C GLU A 49 9.98 -27.21 -5.41
N ARG A 50 10.14 -26.21 -4.54
CA ARG A 50 9.84 -26.34 -3.10
C ARG A 50 8.34 -26.28 -2.81
N ASP A 51 7.65 -25.32 -3.40
CA ASP A 51 6.30 -24.93 -2.97
C ASP A 51 5.26 -25.00 -4.11
N GLY A 52 5.64 -25.50 -5.28
CA GLY A 52 4.74 -25.64 -6.42
C GLY A 52 4.12 -24.31 -6.87
N TYR A 53 2.83 -24.38 -7.24
CA TYR A 53 2.08 -23.20 -7.69
C TYR A 53 1.91 -22.16 -6.57
N GLU A 54 1.76 -22.58 -5.32
CA GLU A 54 1.63 -21.68 -4.17
C GLU A 54 2.87 -20.81 -4.00
N GLY A 55 4.06 -21.34 -4.27
CA GLY A 55 5.29 -20.57 -4.24
C GLY A 55 5.26 -19.36 -5.17
N VAL A 56 4.81 -19.57 -6.40
CA VAL A 56 4.69 -18.51 -7.40
C VAL A 56 3.52 -17.58 -7.07
N ALA A 57 2.40 -18.12 -6.58
CA ALA A 57 1.25 -17.35 -6.15
C ALA A 57 1.61 -16.37 -5.04
N ARG A 58 2.44 -16.79 -4.07
CA ARG A 58 2.90 -15.89 -2.98
C ARG A 58 3.75 -14.73 -3.49
N ILE A 59 4.65 -14.98 -4.44
CA ILE A 59 5.43 -13.89 -5.06
C ILE A 59 4.49 -12.91 -5.75
N GLN A 60 3.55 -13.43 -6.54
CA GLN A 60 2.58 -12.60 -7.24
C GLN A 60 1.69 -11.80 -6.28
N GLY A 61 1.18 -12.42 -5.21
CA GLY A 61 0.32 -11.76 -4.21
C GLY A 61 1.04 -10.64 -3.47
N VAL A 62 2.35 -10.75 -3.27
CA VAL A 62 3.17 -9.68 -2.70
C VAL A 62 3.39 -8.54 -3.70
N LEU A 63 3.53 -8.85 -5.00
CA LEU A 63 3.73 -7.84 -6.05
C LEU A 63 2.42 -7.12 -6.46
N TYR A 64 1.29 -7.82 -6.42
CA TYR A 64 0.00 -7.38 -6.94
C TYR A 64 -1.12 -7.79 -5.98
N PRO A 65 -1.19 -7.22 -4.77
CA PRO A 65 -2.14 -7.66 -3.72
C PRO A 65 -3.60 -7.59 -4.16
N ASP A 66 -3.97 -6.60 -4.97
CA ASP A 66 -5.37 -6.38 -5.36
C ASP A 66 -5.81 -7.19 -6.59
N ASN A 67 -4.85 -7.71 -7.37
CA ASN A 67 -5.08 -8.25 -8.72
C ASN A 67 -4.37 -9.59 -8.99
N ALA A 68 -3.91 -10.29 -7.94
CA ALA A 68 -3.24 -11.57 -8.10
C ALA A 68 -4.25 -12.71 -8.36
N PRO A 69 -4.32 -13.30 -9.57
CA PRO A 69 -5.14 -14.48 -9.82
C PRO A 69 -4.61 -15.72 -9.09
N ASP A 70 -5.52 -16.61 -8.70
CA ASP A 70 -5.15 -17.93 -8.16
C ASP A 70 -4.26 -18.71 -9.14
N ILE A 71 -3.17 -19.29 -8.63
CA ILE A 71 -2.30 -20.18 -9.38
C ILE A 71 -2.47 -21.61 -8.87
N ASN A 72 -3.14 -22.42 -9.68
CA ASN A 72 -3.51 -23.81 -9.36
C ASN A 72 -3.40 -24.75 -10.56
N SER A 73 -2.97 -24.24 -11.72
CA SER A 73 -2.79 -25.01 -12.95
C SER A 73 -1.67 -24.42 -13.81
N VAL A 74 -1.30 -25.16 -14.86
CA VAL A 74 -0.29 -24.74 -15.83
C VAL A 74 -0.67 -23.43 -16.53
N ASP A 75 -1.96 -23.25 -16.85
CA ASP A 75 -2.45 -22.06 -17.53
C ASP A 75 -2.48 -20.84 -16.62
N THR A 76 -2.86 -21.00 -15.35
CA THR A 76 -2.81 -19.92 -14.36
C THR A 76 -1.38 -19.58 -13.96
N LEU A 77 -0.46 -20.57 -13.93
CA LEU A 77 0.98 -20.34 -13.77
C LEU A 77 1.54 -19.45 -14.87
N ARG A 78 1.19 -19.71 -16.13
CA ARG A 78 1.62 -18.88 -17.26
C ARG A 78 1.20 -17.41 -17.08
N LYS A 79 -0.02 -17.15 -16.61
CA LYS A 79 -0.50 -15.79 -16.32
C LYS A 79 0.30 -15.14 -15.18
N GLY A 80 0.55 -15.87 -14.09
CA GLY A 80 1.34 -15.35 -12.98
C GLY A 80 2.78 -15.01 -13.36
N LEU A 81 3.44 -15.88 -14.13
CA LEU A 81 4.79 -15.62 -14.64
C LEU A 81 4.82 -14.42 -15.60
N SER A 82 3.79 -14.21 -16.43
CA SER A 82 3.67 -13.00 -17.25
C SER A 82 3.62 -11.73 -16.41
N MET A 83 2.84 -11.72 -15.31
CA MET A 83 2.75 -10.56 -14.43
C MET A 83 4.09 -10.26 -13.74
N ILE A 84 4.77 -11.30 -13.26
CA ILE A 84 6.12 -11.16 -12.68
C ILE A 84 7.10 -10.60 -13.71
N LEU A 85 7.08 -11.13 -14.94
CA LEU A 85 7.95 -10.65 -16.03
C LEU A 85 7.66 -9.18 -16.37
N GLN A 86 6.39 -8.80 -16.46
CA GLN A 86 5.97 -7.42 -16.68
C GLN A 86 6.42 -6.48 -15.56
N HIS A 87 6.35 -6.93 -14.31
CA HIS A 87 6.84 -6.17 -13.16
C HIS A 87 8.33 -5.85 -13.29
N ILE A 88 9.14 -6.88 -13.58
CA ILE A 88 10.59 -6.75 -13.74
C ILE A 88 10.93 -5.78 -14.89
N TYR A 89 10.30 -5.94 -16.05
CA TYR A 89 10.56 -5.06 -17.19
C TYR A 89 10.00 -3.65 -17.01
N GLY A 90 8.94 -3.48 -16.20
CA GLY A 90 8.33 -2.19 -15.90
C GLY A 90 9.21 -1.29 -15.03
N MET A 91 10.24 -1.82 -14.38
CA MET A 91 11.19 -1.00 -13.64
C MET A 91 12.24 -0.41 -14.56
N PRO A 92 12.55 0.89 -14.50
CA PRO A 92 13.48 1.54 -15.41
C PRO A 92 14.97 1.35 -15.04
N VAL A 93 15.37 0.22 -14.47
CA VAL A 93 16.77 -0.05 -14.08
C VAL A 93 17.53 -0.91 -15.09
N GLU A 94 18.86 -0.84 -15.12
CA GLU A 94 19.70 -1.70 -15.96
C GLU A 94 19.73 -3.15 -15.44
N ASP A 95 20.03 -3.33 -14.15
CA ASP A 95 20.11 -4.66 -13.52
C ASP A 95 18.72 -5.18 -13.11
N LYS A 96 17.99 -5.71 -14.09
CA LYS A 96 16.68 -6.33 -13.89
C LYS A 96 16.72 -7.55 -12.95
N GLU A 97 17.78 -8.35 -13.07
CA GLU A 97 17.88 -9.60 -12.34
C GLU A 97 18.20 -9.35 -10.86
N GLY A 98 19.17 -8.46 -10.58
CA GLY A 98 19.48 -8.03 -9.22
C GLY A 98 18.29 -7.37 -8.53
N TYR A 99 17.58 -6.49 -9.24
CA TYR A 99 16.32 -5.93 -8.75
C TYR A 99 15.32 -7.02 -8.32
N PHE A 100 15.10 -8.03 -9.17
CA PHE A 100 14.17 -9.11 -8.81
C PHE A 100 14.64 -9.94 -7.61
N GLN A 101 15.95 -10.17 -7.46
CA GLN A 101 16.47 -10.88 -6.27
C GLN A 101 16.22 -10.10 -4.97
N GLU A 102 16.28 -8.77 -5.01
CA GLU A 102 15.92 -7.96 -3.85
C GLU A 102 14.43 -8.03 -3.54
N ILE A 103 13.59 -7.99 -4.57
CA ILE A 103 12.13 -8.12 -4.44
C ILE A 103 11.71 -9.47 -3.86
N LEU A 104 12.41 -10.55 -4.20
CA LEU A 104 12.15 -11.88 -3.63
C LEU A 104 12.37 -11.96 -2.10
N LYS A 105 13.10 -11.02 -1.50
CA LYS A 105 13.29 -10.94 -0.05
C LYS A 105 12.09 -10.29 0.64
N CYS A 106 11.28 -9.52 -0.09
CA CYS A 106 10.09 -8.87 0.43
C CYS A 106 9.01 -9.91 0.79
N ARG A 107 8.38 -9.72 1.93
CA ARG A 107 7.30 -10.56 2.46
C ARG A 107 5.94 -9.89 2.39
N THR A 108 5.92 -8.56 2.23
CA THR A 108 4.68 -7.77 2.19
C THR A 108 4.69 -6.81 1.00
N PRO A 109 3.50 -6.42 0.50
CA PRO A 109 3.40 -5.40 -0.56
C PRO A 109 4.05 -4.08 -0.18
N ALA A 110 3.94 -3.65 1.08
CA ALA A 110 4.59 -2.43 1.55
C ALA A 110 6.12 -2.47 1.42
N GLN A 111 6.74 -3.64 1.68
CA GLN A 111 8.19 -3.81 1.49
C GLN A 111 8.57 -3.74 0.00
N VAL A 112 7.74 -4.26 -0.89
CA VAL A 112 7.94 -4.13 -2.34
C VAL A 112 7.88 -2.67 -2.75
N VAL A 113 6.83 -1.94 -2.36
CA VAL A 113 6.66 -0.51 -2.67
C VAL A 113 7.87 0.29 -2.18
N ARG A 114 8.28 0.08 -0.92
CA ARG A 114 9.47 0.70 -0.34
C ARG A 114 10.72 0.40 -1.19
N LYS A 115 10.93 -0.86 -1.57
CA LYS A 115 12.10 -1.26 -2.36
C LYS A 115 12.08 -0.70 -3.77
N GLU A 116 10.91 -0.60 -4.39
CA GLU A 116 10.75 0.05 -5.69
C GLU A 116 11.11 1.55 -5.60
N LYS A 117 10.60 2.27 -4.60
CA LYS A 117 10.93 3.69 -4.38
C LYS A 117 12.43 3.89 -4.20
N GLU A 118 13.04 3.10 -3.31
CA GLU A 118 14.48 3.11 -3.06
C GLU A 118 15.26 2.90 -4.37
N THR A 119 14.88 1.89 -5.14
CA THR A 119 15.52 1.53 -6.41
C THR A 119 15.42 2.66 -7.44
N LEU A 120 14.24 3.28 -7.57
CA LEU A 120 14.01 4.38 -8.52
C LEU A 120 14.83 5.63 -8.17
N ILE A 121 14.86 5.99 -6.88
CA ILE A 121 15.61 7.17 -6.42
C ILE A 121 17.11 6.92 -6.59
N GLN A 122 17.60 5.73 -6.21
CA GLN A 122 19.00 5.35 -6.41
C GLN A 122 19.42 5.43 -7.88
N TYR A 123 18.56 4.94 -8.78
CA TYR A 123 18.82 4.91 -10.21
C TYR A 123 18.80 6.30 -10.85
N PHE A 124 17.72 7.07 -10.66
CA PHE A 124 17.56 8.35 -11.35
C PHE A 124 18.48 9.44 -10.80
N TYR A 125 18.75 9.45 -9.49
CA TYR A 125 19.51 10.51 -8.82
C TYR A 125 20.96 10.11 -8.52
N GLN A 126 21.49 9.10 -9.20
CA GLN A 126 22.86 8.62 -8.97
C GLN A 126 23.92 9.74 -9.05
N ASP A 127 23.71 10.71 -9.95
CA ASP A 127 24.60 11.83 -10.23
C ASP A 127 24.47 12.98 -9.20
N PHE A 128 23.40 12.97 -8.39
CA PHE A 128 23.09 14.02 -7.41
C PHE A 128 23.14 13.46 -5.99
N SER A 129 24.35 13.19 -5.48
CA SER A 129 24.53 12.43 -4.23
C SER A 129 23.79 12.99 -3.01
N GLU A 130 23.79 14.30 -2.81
CA GLU A 130 23.15 14.92 -1.64
C GLU A 130 21.62 14.93 -1.80
N VAL A 131 21.14 15.30 -2.99
CA VAL A 131 19.70 15.30 -3.31
C VAL A 131 19.14 13.89 -3.22
N LYS A 132 19.85 12.90 -3.76
CA LYS A 132 19.48 11.48 -3.69
C LYS A 132 19.29 11.04 -2.24
N GLN A 133 20.26 11.33 -1.37
CA GLN A 133 20.17 10.92 0.03
C GLN A 133 18.97 11.57 0.72
N TYR A 134 18.76 12.88 0.49
CA TYR A 134 17.61 13.59 1.02
C TYR A 134 16.27 12.98 0.55
N LEU A 135 16.14 12.71 -0.75
CA LEU A 135 14.92 12.11 -1.31
C LEU A 135 14.70 10.68 -0.81
N LEU A 136 15.76 9.90 -0.61
CA LEU A 136 15.65 8.57 0.01
C LEU A 136 15.08 8.67 1.43
N ASP A 137 15.60 9.58 2.24
CA ASP A 137 15.17 9.74 3.63
C ASP A 137 13.71 10.20 3.75
N LYS A 138 13.22 10.97 2.76
CA LYS A 138 11.88 11.58 2.81
C LYS A 138 10.79 10.79 2.08
N LEU A 139 11.11 10.15 0.95
CA LEU A 139 10.10 9.54 0.08
C LEU A 139 9.93 8.03 0.25
N VAL A 140 10.95 7.33 0.77
CA VAL A 140 10.96 5.85 0.78
C VAL A 140 9.90 5.27 1.72
N GLU A 141 9.71 5.87 2.90
CA GLU A 141 8.71 5.42 3.88
C GLU A 141 7.36 6.12 3.72
N GLU A 142 7.29 7.19 2.93
CA GLU A 142 6.07 7.96 2.76
C GLU A 142 5.02 7.14 2.01
N GLN A 143 3.83 6.93 2.58
CA GLN A 143 2.79 6.13 1.93
C GLN A 143 1.86 6.95 1.04
N GLU A 144 1.60 8.19 1.43
CA GLU A 144 0.58 9.06 0.81
C GLU A 144 1.11 9.97 -0.30
N TYR A 145 2.41 9.85 -0.64
CA TYR A 145 3.05 10.62 -1.72
C TYR A 145 2.88 12.15 -1.59
N ARG A 146 2.63 12.68 -0.39
CA ARG A 146 2.30 14.09 -0.16
C ARG A 146 3.46 14.99 -0.55
N PHE A 147 4.66 14.64 -0.14
CA PHE A 147 5.84 15.43 -0.41
C PHE A 147 6.20 15.41 -1.90
N VAL A 148 6.18 14.26 -2.55
CA VAL A 148 6.40 14.19 -4.00
C VAL A 148 5.30 14.93 -4.78
N ASN A 149 4.05 14.92 -4.31
CA ASN A 149 2.97 15.73 -4.90
C ASN A 149 3.19 17.23 -4.73
N LYS A 150 3.68 17.68 -3.57
CA LYS A 150 4.08 19.09 -3.35
C LYS A 150 5.21 19.47 -4.31
N LEU A 151 6.24 18.63 -4.44
CA LEU A 151 7.32 18.85 -5.40
C LEU A 151 6.77 18.92 -6.83
N ASN A 152 5.89 18.01 -7.24
CA ASN A 152 5.29 18.06 -8.57
C ASN A 152 4.54 19.36 -8.84
N ARG A 153 3.75 19.86 -7.88
CA ARG A 153 3.01 21.14 -8.05
C ARG A 153 3.94 22.34 -8.16
N ILE A 154 5.11 22.29 -7.54
CA ILE A 154 6.11 23.37 -7.59
C ILE A 154 6.87 23.35 -8.91
N PHE A 155 7.30 22.18 -9.35
CA PHE A 155 8.12 22.02 -10.55
C PHE A 155 7.29 21.93 -11.85
N PHE A 156 6.01 21.56 -11.76
CA PHE A 156 5.12 21.36 -12.90
C PHE A 156 3.76 22.02 -12.65
N THR A 157 3.39 22.95 -13.52
CA THR A 157 2.12 23.71 -13.41
C THR A 157 0.87 22.83 -13.58
N GLU A 158 0.99 21.70 -14.29
CA GLU A 158 -0.09 20.74 -14.57
C GLU A 158 0.27 19.32 -14.10
N GLY A 159 1.02 19.19 -13.00
CA GLY A 159 1.40 17.88 -12.47
C GLY A 159 0.19 17.06 -12.02
N GLU A 160 0.04 15.83 -12.55
CA GLU A 160 -0.95 14.87 -12.05
C GLU A 160 -0.64 14.48 -10.59
N GLU A 161 -1.69 14.35 -9.79
CA GLU A 161 -1.59 13.87 -8.41
C GLU A 161 -1.22 12.39 -8.40
N ILE A 162 -0.13 12.08 -7.71
CA ILE A 162 0.35 10.71 -7.51
C ILE A 162 -0.46 10.08 -6.40
N THR A 163 -1.19 9.02 -6.75
CA THR A 163 -1.92 8.18 -5.80
C THR A 163 -1.38 6.75 -5.73
N ASP A 164 -0.51 6.37 -6.69
CA ASP A 164 0.03 5.02 -6.81
C ASP A 164 1.49 4.99 -7.29
N MET A 165 2.06 3.78 -7.31
CA MET A 165 3.44 3.57 -7.77
C MET A 165 3.65 3.82 -9.26
N ARG A 166 2.58 3.77 -10.08
CA ARG A 166 2.69 4.07 -11.52
C ARG A 166 2.90 5.57 -11.72
N GLY A 167 2.11 6.40 -11.05
CA GLY A 167 2.29 7.85 -10.99
C GLY A 167 3.66 8.20 -10.44
N PHE A 168 4.07 7.56 -9.33
CA PHE A 168 5.38 7.79 -8.73
C PHE A 168 6.53 7.52 -9.71
N LYS A 169 6.52 6.36 -10.40
CA LYS A 169 7.56 5.97 -11.38
C LYS A 169 7.73 7.00 -12.50
N ASN A 170 6.62 7.58 -12.99
CA ASN A 170 6.67 8.58 -14.05
C ASN A 170 7.20 9.92 -13.53
N GLN A 171 6.67 10.38 -12.39
CA GLN A 171 6.97 11.72 -11.89
C GLN A 171 8.36 11.82 -11.28
N ILE A 172 8.85 10.77 -10.62
CA ILE A 172 10.20 10.78 -10.03
C ILE A 172 11.29 10.94 -11.10
N ARG A 173 11.03 10.45 -12.32
CA ARG A 173 11.88 10.64 -13.50
C ARG A 173 11.80 12.08 -14.01
N ASN A 174 10.60 12.63 -14.18
CA ASN A 174 10.42 14.01 -14.66
C ASN A 174 11.06 15.02 -13.70
N LEU A 175 10.87 14.80 -12.39
CA LEU A 175 11.45 15.62 -11.34
C LEU A 175 12.99 15.62 -11.40
N LYS A 176 13.60 14.48 -11.76
CA LYS A 176 15.05 14.39 -11.94
C LYS A 176 15.52 15.32 -13.04
N ASP A 177 14.80 15.38 -14.16
CA ASP A 177 15.19 16.22 -15.30
C ASP A 177 15.03 17.71 -14.96
N ALA A 178 13.97 18.08 -14.23
CA ALA A 178 13.79 19.45 -13.73
C ALA A 178 14.87 19.86 -12.71
N ILE A 179 15.26 18.94 -11.81
CA ILE A 179 16.36 19.16 -10.86
C ILE A 179 17.69 19.32 -11.59
N ALA A 180 17.95 18.49 -12.60
CA ALA A 180 19.16 18.60 -13.42
C ALA A 180 19.25 19.97 -14.09
N GLU A 181 18.17 20.49 -14.68
CA GLU A 181 18.13 21.82 -15.30
C GLU A 181 18.45 22.95 -14.29
N ARG A 182 17.96 22.83 -13.05
CA ARG A 182 18.27 23.80 -11.99
C ARG A 182 19.73 23.75 -11.54
N ILE A 183 20.32 22.56 -11.51
CA ILE A 183 21.74 22.39 -11.18
C ILE A 183 22.61 22.92 -12.31
N ASP A 184 22.27 22.61 -13.56
CA ASP A 184 22.97 23.07 -14.76
C ASP A 184 22.89 24.60 -14.92
N SER A 185 21.82 25.24 -14.45
CA SER A 185 21.69 26.71 -14.39
C SER A 185 22.44 27.36 -13.21
N GLY A 186 23.13 26.58 -12.38
CA GLY A 186 24.05 27.06 -11.35
C GLY A 186 23.54 26.95 -9.90
N THR A 187 22.39 26.30 -9.67
CA THR A 187 21.91 26.05 -8.31
C THR A 187 22.70 24.89 -7.69
N SER A 188 23.25 25.06 -6.48
CA SER A 188 23.93 23.96 -5.80
C SER A 188 22.94 22.93 -5.26
N GLN A 189 23.37 21.67 -5.09
CA GLN A 189 22.55 20.62 -4.46
C GLN A 189 22.11 21.03 -3.04
N ALA A 190 23.01 21.62 -2.26
CA ALA A 190 22.70 22.12 -0.92
C ALA A 190 21.60 23.20 -0.93
N ALA A 191 21.62 24.14 -1.89
CA ALA A 191 20.58 25.16 -2.01
C ALA A 191 19.21 24.55 -2.35
N LEU A 192 19.16 23.59 -3.27
CA LEU A 192 17.93 22.85 -3.59
C LEU A 192 17.39 22.09 -2.37
N ILE A 193 18.26 21.48 -1.58
CA ILE A 193 17.87 20.76 -0.36
C ILE A 193 17.26 21.72 0.66
N GLU A 194 17.80 22.93 0.82
CA GLU A 194 17.20 23.93 1.70
C GLU A 194 15.81 24.36 1.23
N GLU A 195 15.61 24.53 -0.08
CA GLU A 195 14.27 24.76 -0.65
C GLU A 195 13.33 23.59 -0.38
N PHE A 196 13.80 22.35 -0.54
CA PHE A 196 13.01 21.15 -0.26
C PHE A 196 12.60 21.04 1.21
N LYS A 197 13.48 21.44 2.13
CA LYS A 197 13.15 21.51 3.56
C LYS A 197 12.07 22.56 3.83
N GLN A 198 12.13 23.72 3.16
CA GLN A 198 11.09 24.74 3.28
C GLN A 198 9.74 24.22 2.78
N TYR A 199 9.71 23.57 1.62
CA TYR A 199 8.47 22.97 1.08
C TYR A 199 7.89 21.88 1.99
N GLN A 200 8.76 21.12 2.65
CA GLN A 200 8.32 20.15 3.65
C GLN A 200 7.72 20.81 4.88
N GLN A 201 8.35 21.87 5.40
CA GLN A 201 7.80 22.63 6.53
C GLN A 201 6.46 23.28 6.19
N GLU A 202 6.31 23.81 4.97
CA GLU A 202 5.03 24.31 4.47
C GLU A 202 3.98 23.21 4.47
N LEU A 203 4.31 22.01 3.99
CA LEU A 203 3.37 20.89 3.95
C LEU A 203 2.96 20.43 5.35
N GLU A 204 3.90 20.39 6.29
CA GLU A 204 3.63 20.09 7.71
C GLU A 204 2.71 21.17 8.31
N THR A 205 2.98 22.45 8.04
CA THR A 205 2.14 23.57 8.48
C THR A 205 0.75 23.56 7.85
N GLU A 206 0.63 23.24 6.56
CA GLU A 206 -0.64 23.07 5.86
C GLU A 206 -1.45 21.90 6.46
N THR A 207 -0.78 20.81 6.84
CA THR A 207 -1.39 19.67 7.54
C THR A 207 -1.90 20.07 8.93
N GLU A 208 -1.07 20.80 9.68
CA GLU A 208 -1.43 21.28 11.01
C GLU A 208 -2.60 22.26 10.92
N GLN A 209 -2.56 23.20 9.98
CA GLN A 209 -3.67 24.13 9.72
C GLN A 209 -4.94 23.41 9.26
N GLN A 210 -4.83 22.34 8.45
CA GLN A 210 -5.95 21.45 8.11
C GLN A 210 -6.41 20.56 9.28
N SER A 211 -5.55 20.29 10.26
CA SER A 211 -5.93 19.57 11.48
C SER A 211 -6.60 20.49 12.52
N PHE A 212 -6.33 21.80 12.46
CA PHE A 212 -7.01 22.85 13.23
C PHE A 212 -8.26 23.39 12.53
N LEU A 213 -8.37 23.22 11.21
CA LEU A 213 -9.62 23.37 10.48
C LEU A 213 -10.37 22.04 10.61
N GLU A 214 -11.28 21.96 11.58
CA GLU A 214 -12.38 21.00 11.51
C GLU A 214 -12.85 20.85 10.06
N PRO A 215 -13.17 19.64 9.56
CA PRO A 215 -13.69 19.50 8.22
C PRO A 215 -14.94 20.37 8.14
N GLN A 216 -14.86 21.51 7.44
CA GLN A 216 -16.02 22.30 7.07
C GLN A 216 -16.73 21.51 5.98
N ILE A 217 -17.41 20.45 6.41
CA ILE A 217 -18.58 19.99 5.71
C ILE A 217 -19.53 21.18 5.79
N ASP A 218 -19.90 21.71 4.64
CA ASP A 218 -20.86 22.79 4.51
C ASP A 218 -22.18 22.31 5.16
N ASP A 219 -22.37 22.64 6.45
CA ASP A 219 -23.50 22.20 7.30
C ASP A 219 -24.86 22.57 6.68
N THR A 220 -24.85 23.44 5.67
CA THR A 220 -26.00 23.88 4.88
C THR A 220 -26.69 22.74 4.09
N SER A 221 -26.10 21.55 4.03
CA SER A 221 -26.63 20.38 3.31
C SER A 221 -26.91 19.12 4.16
N LEU A 222 -26.56 19.14 5.45
CA LEU A 222 -26.72 17.99 6.34
C LEU A 222 -28.07 18.01 7.08
N SER A 223 -28.66 16.84 7.23
CA SER A 223 -29.81 16.59 8.10
C SER A 223 -29.40 16.56 9.58
N GLY A 224 -30.38 16.73 10.50
CA GLY A 224 -30.12 16.80 11.94
C GLY A 224 -29.36 15.58 12.49
N ASP A 225 -29.67 14.38 12.01
CA ASP A 225 -29.01 13.14 12.44
C ASP A 225 -27.55 13.06 11.97
N GLU A 226 -27.22 13.65 10.82
CA GLU A 226 -25.85 13.67 10.29
C GLU A 226 -24.97 14.62 11.11
N ILE A 227 -25.51 15.78 11.49
CA ILE A 227 -24.85 16.73 12.38
C ILE A 227 -24.55 16.08 13.74
N GLU A 228 -25.52 15.34 14.29
CA GLU A 228 -25.34 14.65 15.57
C GLU A 228 -24.31 13.51 15.48
N LYS A 229 -24.30 12.70 14.40
CA LYS A 229 -23.25 11.69 14.17
C LYS A 229 -21.85 12.31 14.09
N ARG A 230 -21.73 13.42 13.34
CA ARG A 230 -20.47 14.17 13.24
C ARG A 230 -19.99 14.57 14.62
N GLN A 231 -20.86 15.19 15.42
CA GLN A 231 -20.49 15.64 16.76
C GLN A 231 -20.09 14.49 17.68
N ILE A 232 -20.79 13.35 17.61
CA ILE A 232 -20.46 12.14 18.38
C ILE A 232 -19.04 11.64 18.03
N ILE A 233 -18.72 11.54 16.73
CA ILE A 233 -17.39 11.09 16.27
C ILE A 233 -16.31 12.07 16.74
N LEU A 234 -16.50 13.37 16.50
CA LEU A 234 -15.54 14.41 16.85
C LEU A 234 -15.29 14.49 18.36
N ASN A 235 -16.34 14.43 19.17
CA ASN A 235 -16.23 14.51 20.63
C ASN A 235 -15.55 13.27 21.23
N THR A 236 -15.82 12.08 20.67
CA THR A 236 -15.29 10.83 21.22
C THR A 236 -13.83 10.59 20.79
N LEU A 237 -13.50 10.91 19.54
CA LEU A 237 -12.20 10.71 18.93
C LEU A 237 -11.40 12.01 18.81
N ASN A 238 -11.43 12.86 19.84
CA ASN A 238 -10.85 14.20 19.82
C ASN A 238 -9.31 14.23 19.75
N GLU A 239 -8.64 13.19 20.25
CA GLU A 239 -7.17 13.16 20.28
C GLU A 239 -6.55 13.03 18.87
N PRO A 240 -5.39 13.66 18.60
CA PRO A 240 -4.74 13.63 17.29
C PRO A 240 -4.45 12.22 16.76
N LYS A 241 -4.12 11.27 17.65
CA LYS A 241 -3.83 9.88 17.29
C LYS A 241 -5.01 9.13 16.66
N TYR A 242 -6.23 9.65 16.79
CA TYR A 242 -7.43 9.09 16.17
C TYR A 242 -7.80 9.78 14.85
N GLN A 243 -6.97 10.66 14.31
CA GLN A 243 -7.30 11.45 13.11
C GLN A 243 -7.74 10.57 11.93
N ASP A 244 -6.99 9.51 11.61
CA ASP A 244 -7.32 8.62 10.48
C ASP A 244 -8.64 7.87 10.72
N LEU A 245 -8.83 7.36 11.94
CA LEU A 245 -10.06 6.67 12.34
C LEU A 245 -11.27 7.61 12.30
N ARG A 246 -11.09 8.85 12.76
CA ARG A 246 -12.11 9.91 12.75
C ARG A 246 -12.51 10.23 11.32
N ASN A 247 -11.54 10.42 10.43
CA ASN A 247 -11.76 10.71 9.01
C ASN A 247 -12.51 9.56 8.34
N LEU A 248 -12.12 8.32 8.59
CA LEU A 248 -12.78 7.14 8.06
C LEU A 248 -14.24 7.05 8.52
N LEU A 249 -14.51 7.24 9.82
CA LEU A 249 -15.87 7.19 10.35
C LEU A 249 -16.74 8.31 9.79
N LEU A 250 -16.22 9.53 9.69
CA LEU A 250 -16.93 10.66 9.08
C LEU A 250 -17.23 10.39 7.60
N GLU A 251 -16.29 9.82 6.84
CA GLU A 251 -16.51 9.53 5.42
C GLU A 251 -17.56 8.43 5.19
N LYS A 252 -17.50 7.35 5.97
CA LYS A 252 -18.28 6.13 5.69
C LYS A 252 -19.61 6.03 6.43
N THR A 253 -19.80 6.77 7.53
CA THR A 253 -20.95 6.56 8.42
C THR A 253 -21.86 7.77 8.57
N LEU A 254 -21.41 8.95 8.12
CA LEU A 254 -22.15 10.20 8.28
C LEU A 254 -23.51 10.12 7.56
N VAL A 255 -23.50 9.85 6.26
CA VAL A 255 -24.69 9.71 5.41
C VAL A 255 -25.40 8.36 5.52
N ASP A 256 -24.92 7.47 6.40
CA ASP A 256 -25.49 6.13 6.57
C ASP A 256 -26.70 6.17 7.51
N SER A 257 -27.88 6.45 6.95
CA SER A 257 -29.15 6.55 7.71
C SER A 257 -29.55 5.26 8.45
N GLN A 258 -29.05 4.10 8.03
CA GLN A 258 -29.37 2.81 8.65
C GLN A 258 -28.28 2.29 9.57
N PHE A 259 -27.17 3.03 9.74
CA PHE A 259 -26.00 2.65 10.54
C PHE A 259 -25.38 1.29 10.15
N ALA A 260 -25.75 0.73 9.00
CA ALA A 260 -25.38 -0.62 8.59
C ALA A 260 -23.87 -0.74 8.32
N THR A 261 -23.26 0.32 7.78
CA THR A 261 -21.83 0.42 7.52
C THR A 261 -21.07 0.46 8.83
N PHE A 262 -21.55 1.25 9.79
CA PHE A 262 -20.97 1.30 11.12
C PHE A 262 -21.13 -0.01 11.89
N GLN A 263 -22.30 -0.67 11.79
CA GLN A 263 -22.54 -1.97 12.40
C GLN A 263 -21.58 -3.04 11.88
N ARG A 264 -21.33 -3.07 10.57
CA ARG A 264 -20.32 -3.97 9.97
C ARG A 264 -18.93 -3.71 10.52
N TYR A 265 -18.59 -2.45 10.72
CA TYR A 265 -17.31 -2.08 11.33
C TYR A 265 -17.21 -2.60 12.77
N LEU A 266 -18.27 -2.43 13.58
CA LEU A 266 -18.34 -2.96 14.93
C LEU A 266 -18.25 -4.50 14.99
N ASP A 267 -18.97 -5.19 14.10
CA ASP A 267 -18.97 -6.66 14.03
C ASP A 267 -17.57 -7.22 13.69
N ASN A 268 -16.74 -6.45 12.97
CA ASN A 268 -15.37 -6.85 12.62
C ASN A 268 -14.36 -6.67 13.76
N ILE A 269 -14.62 -5.75 14.70
CA ILE A 269 -13.66 -5.41 15.77
C ILE A 269 -14.10 -5.94 17.14
N LEU A 270 -15.39 -6.17 17.36
CA LEU A 270 -15.91 -6.65 18.64
C LEU A 270 -16.17 -8.17 18.60
N PRO A 271 -15.76 -8.90 19.65
CA PRO A 271 -16.09 -10.32 19.76
C PRO A 271 -17.62 -10.52 19.92
N PRO A 272 -18.17 -11.68 19.52
CA PRO A 272 -19.61 -11.95 19.58
C PRO A 272 -20.25 -11.77 20.96
N SER A 273 -19.47 -11.86 22.03
CA SER A 273 -19.88 -11.65 23.43
C SER A 273 -20.14 -10.18 23.81
N SER A 274 -19.68 -9.22 23.00
CA SER A 274 -19.78 -7.78 23.25
C SER A 274 -20.62 -7.07 22.19
N ARG A 275 -21.53 -7.81 21.54
CA ARG A 275 -22.28 -7.36 20.37
C ARG A 275 -23.22 -6.21 20.71
N LEU A 276 -22.82 -5.01 20.31
CA LEU A 276 -23.67 -3.83 20.24
C LEU A 276 -24.38 -3.84 18.89
N VAL A 277 -25.68 -3.54 18.88
CA VAL A 277 -26.44 -3.33 17.64
C VAL A 277 -26.78 -1.86 17.54
N THR A 278 -26.17 -1.18 16.57
CA THR A 278 -26.35 0.24 16.30
C THR A 278 -27.55 0.45 15.40
N ASN A 279 -28.64 0.95 15.97
CA ASN A 279 -29.87 1.27 15.24
C ASN A 279 -30.33 2.73 15.48
N ASP A 280 -29.63 3.46 16.35
CA ASP A 280 -29.95 4.83 16.74
C ASP A 280 -28.67 5.60 17.13
N LEU A 281 -28.78 6.91 17.33
CA LEU A 281 -27.64 7.78 17.67
C LEU A 281 -27.02 7.45 19.04
N HIS A 282 -27.80 6.93 19.99
CA HIS A 282 -27.30 6.57 21.31
C HIS A 282 -26.39 5.33 21.24
N THR A 283 -26.86 4.28 20.58
CA THR A 283 -26.10 3.06 20.29
C THR A 283 -24.95 3.31 19.32
N PHE A 284 -25.05 4.32 18.45
CA PHE A 284 -23.92 4.78 17.62
C PHE A 284 -22.82 5.38 18.50
N SER A 285 -23.17 6.28 19.42
CA SER A 285 -22.23 6.88 20.37
C SER A 285 -21.51 5.84 21.23
N GLU A 286 -22.24 4.88 21.80
CA GLU A 286 -21.64 3.78 22.55
C GLU A 286 -20.73 2.91 21.67
N GLY A 287 -21.10 2.70 20.40
CA GLY A 287 -20.25 2.03 19.43
C GLY A 287 -18.95 2.77 19.17
N VAL A 288 -18.98 4.09 19.00
CA VAL A 288 -17.77 4.90 18.75
C VAL A 288 -16.83 4.84 19.95
N LYS A 289 -17.36 4.83 21.18
CA LYS A 289 -16.56 4.59 22.39
C LYS A 289 -15.90 3.21 22.39
N LYS A 290 -16.61 2.17 21.95
CA LYS A 290 -16.05 0.81 21.84
C LYS A 290 -14.95 0.72 20.79
N VAL A 291 -15.10 1.42 19.66
CA VAL A 291 -14.03 1.55 18.67
C VAL A 291 -12.79 2.22 19.26
N LYS A 292 -12.99 3.31 20.04
CA LYS A 292 -11.90 3.99 20.74
C LYS A 292 -11.18 3.04 21.71
N GLU A 293 -11.92 2.35 22.57
CA GLU A 293 -11.37 1.38 23.54
C GLU A 293 -10.57 0.27 22.84
N PHE A 294 -11.08 -0.26 21.73
CA PHE A 294 -10.40 -1.27 20.94
C PHE A 294 -9.06 -0.75 20.39
N ARG A 295 -9.06 0.47 19.85
CA ARG A 295 -7.83 1.10 19.34
C ARG A 295 -6.81 1.35 20.45
N ASP A 296 -7.26 1.85 21.61
CA ASP A 296 -6.41 2.03 22.81
C ASP A 296 -5.80 0.71 23.32
N ASN A 297 -6.54 -0.41 23.21
CA ASN A 297 -6.02 -1.73 23.58
C ASN A 297 -4.98 -2.23 22.58
N LEU A 298 -5.24 -2.11 21.27
CA LEU A 298 -4.28 -2.49 20.24
C LEU A 298 -2.96 -1.72 20.34
N GLU A 299 -3.02 -0.41 20.60
CA GLU A 299 -1.81 0.40 20.79
C GLU A 299 -1.00 -0.06 22.02
N ARG A 300 -1.67 -0.42 23.12
CA ARG A 300 -1.00 -0.95 24.31
C ARG A 300 -0.36 -2.32 24.06
N GLU A 301 -1.01 -3.19 23.29
CA GLU A 301 -0.45 -4.50 22.92
C GLU A 301 0.74 -4.38 21.96
N LEU A 302 0.73 -3.41 21.05
CA LEU A 302 1.83 -3.17 20.10
C LEU A 302 3.07 -2.52 20.75
N LEU A 303 2.89 -1.89 21.91
CA LEU A 303 3.97 -1.27 22.70
C LEU A 303 4.51 -2.18 23.82
N ALA A 304 3.89 -3.33 24.06
CA ALA A 304 4.28 -4.34 25.05
C ALA A 304 5.20 -5.42 24.45
#